data_AF-A0A1Q5PSE0-F1
#
_entry.id   AF-A0A1Q5PSE0-F1
#
_cell.length_a   1.000
_cell.length_b   1.000
_cell.length_c   1.000
_cell.angle_alpha   90.00
_cell.angle_beta   90.00
_cell.angle_gamma   90.00
#
_symmetry.space_group_name_H-M   'P 1'
#
loop_
_entity.id
_entity.type
_entity.pdbx_description
1 polymer ?
#
loop_
_entity_poly.entity_id
_entity_poly.type
_entity_poly.pdbx_seq_one_letter_code
_entity_poly.pdbx_strand_id
1 'polypeptide(L)'
;MKNKRPGFVLVTSIVVVTLILVVTVALLGYPRVAVYALSAVCAVTAISRALYREPSVWFAAKDWRIDSGFFALLALGLFLLAPMANVSVN
;
A
#
# COMPACT_ATOMS: atom_id res chain seq x y z
N MET A 1 27.13 4.31 12.66
CA MET A 1 26.20 3.28 12.13
C MET A 1 24.84 3.52 12.78
N LYS A 2 23.84 4.03 12.04
CA LYS A 2 22.51 4.33 12.60
C LYS A 2 21.74 3.02 12.80
N ASN A 3 21.38 2.75 14.05
CA ASN A 3 20.58 1.61 14.47
C ASN A 3 19.22 1.66 13.73
N LYS A 4 19.09 0.89 12.65
CA LYS A 4 17.84 0.80 11.88
C LYS A 4 16.84 0.07 12.77
N ARG A 5 15.77 0.76 13.17
CA ARG A 5 14.66 0.17 13.93
C ARG A 5 14.18 -1.08 13.15
N PRO A 6 14.39 -2.30 13.66
CA PRO A 6 14.17 -3.53 12.88
C PRO A 6 12.70 -3.66 12.41
N GLY A 7 11.77 -3.09 13.17
CA GLY A 7 10.34 -3.05 12.82
C GLY A 7 10.04 -2.27 11.54
N PHE A 8 10.69 -1.13 11.30
CA PHE A 8 10.43 -0.34 10.09
C PHE A 8 10.92 -1.06 8.83
N VAL A 9 12.12 -1.65 8.90
CA VAL A 9 12.70 -2.41 7.78
C VAL A 9 11.83 -3.62 7.44
N LEU A 10 11.36 -4.35 8.46
CA LEU A 10 10.43 -5.48 8.27
C LEU A 10 9.14 -5.04 7.59
N VAL A 11 8.49 -3.96 8.05
CA VAL A 11 7.25 -3.45 7.43
C VAL A 11 7.49 -3.07 5.98
N THR A 12 8.58 -2.37 5.66
CA THR A 12 8.90 -2.01 4.28
C THR A 12 9.17 -3.24 3.41
N SER A 13 9.89 -4.23 3.92
CA SER A 13 10.16 -5.48 3.18
C SER A 13 8.89 -6.27 2.90
N ILE A 14 7.97 -6.35 3.88
CA ILE A 14 6.67 -7.00 3.71
C ILE A 14 5.87 -6.30 2.61
N VAL A 15 5.78 -4.97 2.64
CA VAL A 15 5.06 -4.19 1.62
C VAL A 15 5.65 -4.43 0.22
N VAL A 16 6.97 -4.46 0.09
CA VAL A 16 7.64 -4.73 -1.21
C VAL A 16 7.33 -6.13 -1.72
N VAL A 17 7.43 -7.16 -0.86
CA VAL A 17 7.11 -8.54 -1.24
C VAL A 17 5.64 -8.67 -1.64
N THR A 18 4.72 -8.03 -0.90
CA THR A 18 3.29 -8.04 -1.24
C THR A 18 3.02 -7.34 -2.57
N LEU A 19 3.70 -6.23 -2.88
CA LEU A 19 3.58 -5.55 -4.18
C LEU A 19 4.01 -6.45 -5.33
N ILE A 20 5.13 -7.16 -5.19
CA ILE A 20 5.59 -8.14 -6.20
C ILE A 20 4.53 -9.22 -6.40
N LEU A 21 3.97 -9.74 -5.30
CA LEU A 21 2.95 -10.79 -5.34
C LEU A 21 1.65 -10.31 -6.04
N VAL A 22 1.24 -9.07 -5.78
CA VAL A 22 0.11 -8.41 -6.44
C VAL A 22 0.32 -8.34 -7.96
N VAL A 23 1.51 -7.94 -8.42
CA VAL A 23 1.84 -7.90 -9.85
C VAL A 23 1.78 -9.29 -10.46
N THR A 24 2.35 -10.30 -9.79
CA THR A 24 2.30 -11.69 -10.27
C THR A 24 0.86 -12.19 -10.39
N VAL A 25 -0.01 -11.93 -9.41
CA VAL A 25 -1.42 -12.32 -9.43
C VAL A 25 -2.20 -11.61 -10.55
N ALA A 26 -1.88 -10.34 -10.82
CA ALA A 26 -2.45 -9.61 -11.95
C ALA A 26 -2.07 -10.25 -13.29
N LEU A 27 -0.79 -10.63 -13.45
CA LEU A 27 -0.30 -11.30 -14.67
C LEU A 27 -0.90 -12.71 -14.87
N LEU A 28 -1.30 -13.39 -13.79
CA LEU A 28 -1.97 -14.69 -13.84
C LEU A 28 -3.46 -14.62 -14.23
N GLY A 29 -3.98 -13.43 -14.56
CA GLY A 29 -5.37 -13.26 -14.99
C GLY A 29 -6.37 -13.05 -13.86
N TYR A 30 -5.90 -12.72 -12.65
CA TYR A 30 -6.75 -12.36 -11.50
C TYR A 30 -6.60 -10.89 -11.11
N PRO A 31 -6.85 -9.92 -12.02
CA PRO A 31 -6.63 -8.49 -11.75
C PRO A 31 -7.49 -7.99 -10.58
N ARG A 32 -8.70 -8.53 -10.42
CA ARG A 32 -9.58 -8.21 -9.29
C ARG A 32 -8.96 -8.53 -7.93
N VAL A 33 -8.35 -9.71 -7.81
CA VAL A 33 -7.71 -10.17 -6.56
C VAL A 33 -6.46 -9.33 -6.28
N ALA A 34 -5.69 -9.01 -7.33
CA ALA A 34 -4.54 -8.12 -7.23
C ALA A 34 -4.92 -6.73 -6.72
N VAL A 35 -6.02 -6.13 -7.23
CA VAL A 35 -6.49 -4.81 -6.79
C VAL A 35 -6.99 -4.83 -5.34
N TYR A 36 -7.70 -5.88 -4.91
CA TYR A 36 -8.09 -6.02 -3.50
C TYR A 36 -6.87 -6.14 -2.58
N ALA A 37 -5.89 -6.96 -2.95
CA ALA A 37 -4.65 -7.12 -2.18
C ALA A 37 -3.86 -5.80 -2.13
N LEU A 38 -3.79 -5.05 -3.22
CA LEU A 38 -3.16 -3.73 -3.26
C LEU A 38 -3.89 -2.73 -2.34
N SER A 39 -5.23 -2.73 -2.37
CA SER A 39 -6.03 -1.86 -1.48
C SER A 39 -5.75 -2.15 -0.01
N ALA A 40 -5.61 -3.43 0.36
CA ALA A 40 -5.30 -3.85 1.72
C ALA A 40 -3.90 -3.38 2.15
N VAL A 41 -2.91 -3.49 1.25
CA VAL A 41 -1.55 -2.97 1.49
C VAL A 41 -1.59 -1.45 1.71
N CYS A 42 -2.30 -0.70 0.87
CA CYS A 42 -2.45 0.75 1.05
C CYS A 42 -3.13 1.09 2.39
N ALA A 43 -4.16 0.35 2.79
CA ALA A 43 -4.83 0.55 4.08
C ALA A 43 -3.92 0.28 5.28
N VAL A 44 -3.15 -0.82 5.26
CA VAL A 44 -2.16 -1.14 6.30
C VAL A 44 -1.05 -0.08 6.33
N THR A 45 -0.65 0.44 5.17
CA THR A 45 0.35 1.51 5.07
C THR A 45 -0.17 2.82 5.66
N ALA A 46 -1.43 3.18 5.41
CA ALA A 46 -2.09 4.32 6.03
C ALA A 46 -2.16 4.18 7.56
N ILE A 47 -2.60 3.02 8.06
CA ILE A 47 -2.71 2.74 9.50
C ILE A 47 -1.34 2.75 10.17
N SER A 48 -0.35 2.08 9.58
CA SER A 48 1.01 2.05 10.13
C SER A 48 1.63 3.45 10.18
N ARG A 49 1.37 4.32 9.20
CA ARG A 49 1.82 5.73 9.24
C ARG A 49 1.05 6.57 10.26
N ALA A 50 -0.23 6.29 10.48
CA ALA A 50 -1.00 6.95 11.54
C ALA A 50 -0.52 6.57 12.96
N LEU A 51 -0.11 5.31 13.15
CA LEU A 51 0.36 4.76 14.43
C LEU A 51 1.85 5.07 14.70
N TYR A 52 2.73 4.83 13.72
CA TYR A 52 4.16 5.08 13.82
C TYR A 52 4.50 6.47 13.28
N ARG A 53 4.24 7.47 14.12
CA ARG A 53 4.54 8.89 13.87
C ARG A 53 6.05 9.12 13.91
N GLU A 54 6.75 8.85 12.82
CA GLU A 54 8.14 9.29 12.69
C GLU A 54 8.21 10.66 12.00
N PRO A 55 8.89 11.67 12.56
CA PRO A 55 9.05 12.98 11.92
C PRO A 55 9.90 12.95 10.63
N SER A 56 10.47 11.80 10.29
CA SER A 56 11.31 11.59 9.11
C SER A 56 10.59 10.85 7.98
N VAL A 57 9.27 10.99 7.83
CA VAL A 57 8.54 10.36 6.71
C VAL A 57 8.95 11.03 5.39
N TRP A 58 9.52 10.24 4.50
CA TRP A 58 9.89 10.63 3.15
C TRP A 58 8.68 10.49 2.23
N PHE A 59 8.12 11.61 1.77
CA PHE A 59 7.83 11.97 0.36
C PHE A 59 6.83 13.16 0.33
N ALA A 60 7.35 14.34 -0.02
CA ALA A 60 6.64 15.58 -0.36
C ALA A 60 5.73 16.26 0.69
N ALA A 61 5.10 15.54 1.62
CA ALA A 61 4.23 16.14 2.63
C ALA A 61 4.99 16.40 3.93
N LYS A 62 5.11 17.68 4.31
CA LYS A 62 5.61 18.10 5.63
C LYS A 62 4.74 17.60 6.79
N ASP A 63 3.53 17.12 6.48
CA ASP A 63 2.54 16.65 7.45
C ASP A 63 2.18 15.18 7.20
N TRP A 64 2.43 14.34 8.21
CA TRP A 64 2.11 12.90 8.25
C TRP A 64 0.63 12.63 8.01
N ARG A 65 -0.25 13.61 8.30
CA ARG A 65 -1.69 13.52 8.07
C ARG A 65 -2.05 13.44 6.59
N ILE A 66 -1.37 14.23 5.76
CA ILE A 66 -1.62 14.28 4.32
C ILE A 66 -1.20 12.95 3.70
N ASP A 67 -0.06 12.44 4.14
CA ASP A 67 0.50 11.19 3.65
C ASP A 67 -0.35 9.97 4.05
N SER A 68 -0.73 9.86 5.33
CA SER A 68 -1.68 8.83 5.78
C SER A 68 -3.05 8.96 5.09
N GLY A 69 -3.53 10.19 4.89
CA GLY A 69 -4.80 10.46 4.21
C GLY A 69 -4.77 10.05 2.74
N PHE A 70 -3.66 10.31 2.04
CA PHE A 70 -3.47 9.88 0.66
C PHE A 70 -3.53 8.36 0.52
N PHE A 71 -2.81 7.62 1.37
CA PHE A 71 -2.86 6.15 1.33
C PHE A 71 -4.23 5.58 1.70
N ALA A 72 -4.96 6.23 2.61
CA ALA A 72 -6.33 5.83 2.97
C ALA A 72 -7.31 6.06 1.79
N LEU A 73 -7.23 7.23 1.15
CA LEU A 73 -8.05 7.53 -0.04
C LEU A 73 -7.70 6.61 -1.21
N LEU A 74 -6.42 6.32 -1.41
CA LEU A 74 -5.96 5.38 -2.44
C LEU A 74 -6.47 3.96 -2.18
N ALA A 75 -6.45 3.51 -0.92
CA ALA A 75 -7.03 2.22 -0.53
C ALA A 75 -8.53 2.15 -0.82
N LEU A 76 -9.29 3.19 -0.45
CA LEU A 76 -10.72 3.27 -0.74
C LEU A 76 -11.01 3.30 -2.24
N GLY A 77 -10.27 4.11 -2.99
CA GLY A 77 -10.41 4.19 -4.45
C GLY A 77 -10.14 2.84 -5.12
N LEU A 78 -9.05 2.17 -4.74
CA LEU A 78 -8.73 0.83 -5.25
C LEU A 78 -9.80 -0.21 -4.86
N PHE A 79 -10.31 -0.16 -3.64
CA PHE A 79 -11.36 -1.08 -3.20
C PHE A 79 -12.67 -0.90 -3.99
N LEU A 80 -13.05 0.34 -4.27
CA LEU A 80 -14.23 0.68 -5.08
C LEU A 80 -14.02 0.35 -6.57
N LEU A 81 -12.79 0.49 -7.08
CA LEU A 81 -12.42 0.17 -8.46
C LEU A 81 -12.18 -1.32 -8.70
N ALA A 82 -11.88 -2.11 -7.66
CA ALA A 82 -11.66 -3.55 -7.75
C ALA A 82 -12.75 -4.31 -8.54
N PRO A 83 -14.07 -4.08 -8.34
CA PRO A 83 -15.11 -4.70 -9.17
C PRO A 83 -15.05 -4.32 -10.66
N MET A 84 -14.45 -3.18 -11.01
CA MET A 84 -14.28 -2.71 -12.39
C MET A 84 -12.98 -3.19 -13.05
N ALA A 85 -12.10 -3.85 -12.30
CA ALA A 85 -10.83 -4.37 -12.82
C ALA A 85 -10.99 -5.51 -13.84
N ASN A 86 -12.19 -6.10 -13.96
CA ASN A 86 -12.52 -7.14 -14.95
C ASN A 86 -13.08 -6.60 -16.27
N VAL A 87 -13.13 -5.28 -16.49
CA VAL A 87 -13.80 -4.70 -17.67
C VAL A 87 -12.99 -4.86 -18.98
N SER A 88 -11.79 -5.46 -18.95
CA SER A 88 -11.03 -5.72 -20.18
C SER A 88 -10.22 -7.01 -20.10
N VAL A 89 -10.92 -8.15 -20.14
CA VAL A 89 -10.39 -9.39 -20.73
C VAL A 89 -11.54 -10.01 -21.51
N ASN A 90 -11.85 -9.43 -22.66
CA ASN A 90 -12.75 -10.01 -23.66
C ASN A 90 -11.99 -10.00 -24.99
#